data_AF-A0A7V9H832-F1
#
_entry.id   AF-A0A7V9H832-F1
#
_cell.length_a   1.000
_cell.length_b   1.000
_cell.length_c   1.000
_cell.angle_alpha   90.00
_cell.angle_beta   90.00
_cell.angle_gamma   90.00
#
_symmetry.space_group_name_H-M   'P 1'
#
loop_
_entity.id
_entity.type
_entity.pdbx_description
1 polymer ?
#
loop_
_entity_poly.entity_id
_entity_poly.type
_entity_poly.pdbx_seq_one_letter_code
_entity_poly.pdbx_strand_id
1 'polypeptide(L)' 'MSDPRLAVLELLLDHHPGLLAVDEVIREMTSGAETFAARDPIEVALRELVEAGLAHRLGAFVFASHAAAGFHQMRQD' A
#
# COMPACT_ATOMS: atom_id res chain seq x y z
N MET A 1 10.65 -6.36 12.35
CA MET A 1 10.28 -5.99 10.97
C MET A 1 8.85 -5.48 11.05
N SER A 2 8.57 -4.25 10.62
CA SER A 2 7.20 -3.71 10.63
C SER A 2 6.29 -4.61 9.77
N ASP A 3 5.01 -4.76 10.11
CA ASP A 3 4.05 -5.56 9.31
C ASP A 3 3.97 -4.93 7.89
N PRO A 4 4.35 -5.66 6.82
CA PRO A 4 4.33 -5.14 5.46
C PRO A 4 2.98 -4.59 5.03
N ARG A 5 1.87 -5.15 5.53
CA ARG A 5 0.53 -4.62 5.23
C ARG A 5 0.30 -3.25 5.83
N LEU A 6 0.70 -3.06 7.08
CA LEU A 6 0.51 -1.78 7.76
C LEU A 6 1.31 -0.70 7.04
N ALA A 7 2.58 -0.97 6.75
CA ALA A 7 3.45 0.00 6.10
C ALA A 7 3.02 0.31 4.65
N VAL A 8 2.56 -0.69 3.89
CA VAL A 8 1.99 -0.46 2.55
C VAL A 8 0.70 0.35 2.64
N LEU A 9 -0.18 0.04 3.60
CA LEU A 9 -1.43 0.79 3.77
C LEU A 9 -1.16 2.25 4.16
N GLU A 10 -0.22 2.51 5.06
CA GLU A 10 0.23 3.86 5.44
C GLU A 10 0.73 4.63 4.21
N LEU A 11 1.60 4.01 3.40
CA LEU A 11 2.07 4.63 2.16
C LEU A 11 0.92 5.00 1.21
N LEU A 12 -0.06 4.11 1.03
CA LEU A 12 -1.22 4.38 0.17
C LEU A 12 -2.14 5.47 0.73
N LEU A 13 -2.25 5.56 2.06
CA LEU A 13 -3.05 6.57 2.74
C LEU A 13 -2.40 7.96 2.65
N ASP A 14 -1.07 8.04 2.80
CA ASP A 14 -0.30 9.28 2.66
C ASP A 14 -0.40 9.88 1.25
N HIS A 15 -0.61 9.02 0.24
CA HIS A 15 -0.78 9.43 -1.14
C HIS A 15 -2.25 9.63 -1.55
N HIS A 16 -3.22 9.35 -0.68
CA HIS A 16 -4.65 9.46 -1.01
C HIS A 16 -5.03 10.93 -1.33
N PRO A 17 -5.81 11.20 -2.40
CA PRO A 17 -6.53 10.26 -3.28
C PRO A 17 -5.75 9.79 -4.52
N GLY A 18 -4.43 9.96 -4.55
CA GLY A 18 -3.55 9.53 -5.63
C GLY A 18 -3.44 8.01 -5.80
N LEU A 19 -3.01 7.62 -6.99
CA LEU A 19 -2.70 6.25 -7.37
C LEU A 19 -1.19 6.08 -7.45
N LEU A 20 -0.67 4.96 -6.93
CA LEU A 20 0.73 4.58 -7.10
C LEU A 20 0.84 3.39 -8.04
N ALA A 21 1.84 3.38 -8.90
CA ALA A 21 2.19 2.15 -9.62
C ALA A 21 2.72 1.11 -8.62
N VAL A 22 2.45 -0.17 -8.87
CA VAL A 22 2.95 -1.26 -8.01
C VAL A 22 4.48 -1.22 -7.89
N ASP A 23 5.19 -0.91 -8.97
CA ASP A 23 6.65 -0.78 -8.97
C ASP A 23 7.11 0.43 -8.13
N GLU A 24 6.32 1.51 -8.08
CA GLU A 24 6.62 2.64 -7.19
C GLU A 24 6.46 2.24 -5.72
N VAL A 25 5.37 1.53 -5.37
CA VAL A 25 5.19 0.98 -4.01
C VAL A 25 6.38 0.11 -3.61
N ILE A 26 6.82 -0.79 -4.49
CA ILE A 26 7.97 -1.66 -4.21
C ILE A 26 9.24 -0.82 -3.99
N ARG A 27 9.49 0.17 -4.84
CA ARG A 27 10.66 1.05 -4.73
C ARG A 27 10.67 1.83 -3.42
N GLU A 28 9.56 2.46 -3.05
CA GLU A 28 9.46 3.22 -1.81
C GLU A 28 9.64 2.31 -0.58
N MET A 29 8.99 1.15 -0.56
CA MET A 29 9.04 0.20 0.55
C MET A 29 10.39 -0.48 0.74
N THR A 30 11.19 -0.57 -0.32
CA THR A 30 12.54 -1.15 -0.29
C THR A 30 13.64 -0.10 -0.14
N SER A 31 13.29 1.19 -0.01
CA SER A 31 14.25 2.30 -0.07
C SER A 31 15.15 2.23 -1.32
N GLY A 32 14.62 1.73 -2.44
CA GLY A 32 15.34 1.52 -3.70
C GLY A 32 16.22 0.26 -3.77
N ALA A 33 16.27 -0.59 -2.73
CA ALA A 33 16.98 -1.86 -2.75
C ALA A 33 16.10 -3.01 -3.27
N GLU A 34 15.94 -3.09 -4.59
CA GLU A 34 15.09 -4.10 -5.24
C GLU A 34 15.71 -5.51 -5.24
N THR A 35 15.56 -6.24 -4.14
CA THR A 35 15.83 -7.69 -4.09
C THR A 35 14.52 -8.48 -4.15
N PHE A 36 14.53 -9.67 -4.76
CA PHE A 36 13.36 -10.56 -4.79
C PHE A 36 12.81 -10.86 -3.38
N ALA A 37 13.70 -11.02 -2.39
CA ALA A 37 13.33 -11.26 -1.00
C ALA A 37 12.60 -10.07 -0.35
N ALA A 38 12.82 -8.85 -0.83
CA ALA A 38 12.15 -7.65 -0.36
C ALA A 38 10.84 -7.37 -1.12
N ARG A 39 10.76 -7.79 -2.40
CA ARG A 39 9.59 -7.59 -3.27
C ARG A 39 8.39 -8.47 -2.90
N ASP A 40 8.62 -9.76 -2.70
CA ASP A 40 7.53 -10.73 -2.49
C ASP A 40 6.62 -10.39 -1.29
N PRO A 41 7.14 -10.01 -0.10
CA PRO A 41 6.29 -9.58 1.01
C PRO A 41 5.41 -8.36 0.71
N ILE A 42 5.87 -7.44 -0.15
CA ILE A 42 5.12 -6.24 -0.54
C ILE A 42 3.98 -6.61 -1.49
N GLU A 43 4.23 -7.48 -2.47
CA GLU A 43 3.19 -7.97 -3.37
C GLU A 43 2.12 -8.79 -2.64
N VAL A 44 2.53 -9.62 -1.68
CA VAL A 44 1.61 -10.35 -0.80
C VAL A 44 0.75 -9.36 0.00
N ALA A 45 1.37 -8.35 0.62
CA ALA A 45 0.65 -7.34 1.39
C ALA A 45 -0.37 -6.57 0.52
N LEU A 46 0.00 -6.18 -0.70
CA LEU A 46 -0.91 -5.53 -1.64
C LEU A 46 -2.12 -6.40 -1.97
N ARG A 47 -1.90 -7.70 -2.22
CA ARG A 47 -3.00 -8.65 -2.48
C ARG A 47 -3.92 -8.76 -1.28
N GLU A 48 -3.37 -8.93 -0.08
CA GLU A 48 -4.16 -9.07 1.15
C GLU A 48 -4.98 -7.81 1.46
N LEU A 49 -4.42 -6.62 1.23
CA LEU A 49 -5.13 -5.35 1.42
C LEU A 49 -6.27 -5.17 0.40
N VAL A 50 -6.08 -5.63 -0.84
CA VAL A 50 -7.13 -5.63 -1.87
C VAL A 50 -8.24 -6.62 -1.52
N GLU A 51 -7.89 -7.84 -1.09
CA GLU A 51 -8.85 -8.85 -0.64
C GLU A 51 -9.65 -8.39 0.58
N ALA A 52 -9.02 -7.61 1.48
CA ALA A 52 -9.67 -7.01 2.64
C ALA A 52 -10.51 -5.75 2.32
N GLY A 53 -10.47 -5.24 1.08
CA GLY A 53 -11.18 -4.00 0.69
C GLY A 53 -10.57 -2.71 1.25
N LEU A 54 -9.34 -2.77 1.78
CA LEU A 54 -8.59 -1.62 2.29
C LEU A 54 -7.83 -0.88 1.18
N ALA A 55 -7.55 -1.58 0.08
CA ALA A 55 -6.99 -1.02 -1.14
C ALA A 55 -7.78 -1.48 -2.37
N HIS A 56 -7.60 -0.78 -3.47
CA HIS A 56 -8.10 -1.16 -4.78
C HIS A 56 -6.96 -1.23 -5.79
N ARG A 57 -7.12 -2.09 -6.78
CA ARG A 57 -6.16 -2.26 -7.88
C ARG A 57 -6.82 -1.94 -9.21
N LEU A 58 -6.20 -1.07 -9.99
CA LEU A 58 -6.58 -0.72 -11.36
C LEU A 58 -5.40 -0.99 -12.28
N GLY A 59 -5.36 -2.19 -12.88
CA GLY A 59 -4.24 -2.61 -13.71
C GLY A 59 -2.92 -2.63 -12.92
N ALA A 60 -1.97 -1.79 -13.33
CA ALA A 60 -0.66 -1.65 -12.69
C ALA A 60 -0.67 -0.69 -11.48
N PHE A 61 -1.80 -0.08 -11.17
CA PHE A 61 -1.93 0.92 -10.10
C PHE A 61 -2.67 0.38 -8.89
N VAL A 62 -2.32 0.89 -7.70
CA VAL A 62 -2.93 0.59 -6.42
C VAL A 62 -3.19 1.88 -5.64
N PHE A 63 -4.25 1.90 -4.85
CA PHE A 63 -4.66 3.06 -4.06
C PHE A 63 -5.50 2.66 -2.85
N ALA A 64 -5.49 3.47 -1.79
CA ALA A 64 -6.30 3.25 -0.60
C ALA A 64 -7.80 3.40 -0.91
N SER A 65 -8.65 2.55 -0.30
CA SER A 65 -10.09 2.69 -0.43
C SER A 65 -10.60 3.94 0.31
N HIS A 66 -11.71 4.50 -0.13
CA HIS A 66 -12.32 5.66 0.55
C HIS A 66 -12.67 5.36 2.02
N ALA A 67 -13.10 4.13 2.33
CA ALA A 67 -13.41 3.73 3.70
C ALA A 67 -12.14 3.72 4.58
N ALA A 68 -11.03 3.19 4.07
CA ALA A 68 -9.75 3.21 4.76
C ALA A 68 -9.26 4.65 5.00
N ALA A 69 -9.33 5.51 3.97
CA ALA A 69 -8.95 6.92 4.08
C ALA A 69 -9.83 7.69 5.09
N GLY A 70 -11.15 7.48 5.06
CA GLY A 70 -12.08 8.12 5.99
C GLY A 70 -11.82 7.72 7.44
N PHE A 71 -11.60 6.43 7.70
CA PHE A 71 -11.26 5.94 9.05
C PHE A 71 -9.90 6.47 9.54
N HIS A 72 -8.91 6.53 8.65
CA HIS A 72 -7.59 7.08 8.96
C HIS A 72 -7.67 8.55 9.38
N GLN A 73 -8.41 9.37 8.63
CA GLN A 73 -8.63 10.78 8.97
C GLN A 73 -9.27 10.95 10.35
N MET A 74 -10.32 10.18 10.65
CA MET A 74 -11.01 10.23 11.95
C MET A 74 -10.13 9.89 13.15
N ARG A 75 -9.06 9.11 12.95
CA ARG A 75 -8.12 8.73 14.02
C ARG A 75 -7.08 9.81 14.33
N GLN A 76 -6.88 10.77 13.42
CA GLN A 76 -5.87 11.82 13.55
C GLN A 76 -6.43 13.11 14.17
N ASP A 77 -7.76 13.23 14.25
CA ASP A 77 -8.50 14.31 14.92
C ASP A 77 -8.74 14.00 16.42
#